data_AF-A0A2D0MWS4-F1
#
_entry.id   AF-A0A2D0MWS4-F1
#
_cell.length_a   1.000
_cell.length_b   1.000
_cell.length_c   1.000
_cell.angle_alpha   90.00
_cell.angle_beta   90.00
_cell.angle_gamma   90.00
#
_symmetry.space_group_name_H-M   'P 1'
#
loop_
_entity.id
_entity.type
_entity.pdbx_description
1 polymer ?
#
loop_
_entity_poly.entity_id
_entity_poly.type
_entity_poly.pdbx_seq_one_letter_code
_entity_poly.pdbx_strand_id
1 'polypeptide(L)'
;MPLSLKNLLQVQYLSLGIDEVLDLPVHALKGVTATDATHLDDAFGIKTIRDMGRNRFFHSAYQILRSENDQSFDPGPPLEWEAIFASAPISHYENHPAARFRIDFGPVFYRGRLDGTARVLVVGQDPSTDEILGQRAFVGSSGQRLQRYLNKIGIHRSYIIVNTFIYSIYGQFDNTMEQISLEPAIRDYRNEILDTIVAENPIEAIITFGRAPAHAITNWANTQNLPVFNLVHPAADVATAFPSWNAQLQPLTNAVSPDDPNLVDLTPYQGSWRRAAHKADIPRFDLPFGIPVWHGTNGTRSKRDPADRQKQIVWKAI
;
A
#
# COMPACT_ATOMS: atom_id res chain seq x y z
N MET A 1 -5.77 -27.04 15.27
CA MET A 1 -4.51 -26.67 14.58
C MET A 1 -4.61 -26.96 13.08
N PRO A 2 -4.23 -26.02 12.19
CA PRO A 2 -4.19 -26.25 10.73
C PRO A 2 -3.37 -27.50 10.35
N LEU A 3 -3.80 -28.21 9.31
CA LEU A 3 -3.14 -29.44 8.81
C LEU A 3 -1.67 -29.23 8.45
N SER A 4 -1.32 -28.05 7.92
CA SER A 4 0.04 -27.68 7.54
C SER A 4 1.02 -27.69 8.71
N LEU A 5 0.57 -27.32 9.92
CA LEU A 5 1.44 -27.22 11.10
C LEU A 5 1.79 -28.59 11.69
N LYS A 6 0.98 -29.63 11.43
CA LYS A 6 1.25 -30.99 11.95
C LYS A 6 2.57 -31.58 11.45
N ASN A 7 3.01 -31.13 10.28
CA ASN A 7 4.26 -31.55 9.68
C ASN A 7 5.47 -30.79 10.23
N LEU A 8 5.25 -29.66 10.89
CA LEU A 8 6.30 -28.80 11.44
C LEU A 8 6.59 -29.08 12.91
N LEU A 9 5.64 -29.63 13.66
CA LEU A 9 5.76 -29.85 15.11
C LEU A 9 5.99 -31.32 15.47
N GLN A 10 6.70 -31.55 16.57
CA GLN A 10 6.80 -32.89 17.17
C GLN A 10 5.41 -33.41 17.58
N VAL A 11 5.22 -34.73 17.52
CA VAL A 11 3.90 -35.38 17.67
C VAL A 11 3.22 -35.02 19.00
N GLN A 12 3.99 -34.86 20.08
CA GLN A 12 3.49 -34.53 21.41
C GLN A 12 2.84 -33.14 21.54
N TYR A 13 3.09 -32.22 20.60
CA TYR A 13 2.56 -30.85 20.62
C TYR A 13 1.33 -30.66 19.71
N LEU A 14 0.90 -31.70 18.99
CA LEU A 14 -0.13 -31.58 17.94
C LEU A 14 -1.55 -31.32 18.47
N SER A 15 -1.79 -31.52 19.76
CA SER A 15 -3.07 -31.25 20.43
C SER A 15 -3.21 -29.82 20.94
N LEU A 16 -2.13 -29.04 20.97
CA LEU A 16 -2.12 -27.69 21.54
C LEU A 16 -2.80 -26.67 20.62
N GLY A 17 -3.28 -25.58 21.24
CA GLY A 17 -3.73 -24.38 20.54
C GLY A 17 -2.58 -23.62 19.87
N ILE A 18 -2.89 -22.73 18.92
CA ILE A 18 -1.85 -21.99 18.19
C ILE A 18 -1.04 -21.06 19.10
N ASP A 19 -1.70 -20.40 20.05
CA ASP A 19 -1.05 -19.50 21.00
C ASP A 19 -0.08 -20.25 21.91
N GLU A 20 -0.50 -21.42 22.40
CA GLU A 20 0.36 -22.31 23.19
C GLU A 20 1.56 -22.80 22.38
N VAL A 21 1.34 -23.19 21.11
CA VAL A 21 2.41 -23.61 20.21
C VAL A 21 3.45 -22.51 20.00
N LEU A 22 3.01 -21.27 19.81
CA LEU A 22 3.91 -20.14 19.59
C LEU A 22 4.85 -19.93 20.78
N ASP A 23 4.39 -20.22 22.00
CA ASP A 23 5.16 -20.02 23.23
C ASP A 23 5.98 -21.26 23.64
N LEU A 24 5.92 -22.35 22.87
CA LEU A 24 6.78 -23.51 23.07
C LEU A 24 8.25 -23.20 22.75
N PRO A 25 9.20 -23.91 23.39
CA PRO A 25 10.60 -23.87 23.01
C PRO A 25 10.82 -24.22 21.54
N VAL A 26 11.85 -23.67 20.92
CA VAL A 26 12.14 -23.88 19.48
C VAL A 26 12.29 -25.37 19.10
N HIS A 27 12.80 -26.19 20.01
CA HIS A 27 12.93 -27.64 19.80
C HIS A 27 11.59 -28.38 19.69
N ALA A 28 10.45 -27.72 19.92
CA ALA A 28 9.15 -28.26 19.57
C ALA A 28 8.94 -28.42 18.05
N LEU A 29 9.75 -27.73 17.23
CA LEU A 29 9.83 -27.93 15.80
C LEU A 29 10.52 -29.26 15.47
N LYS A 30 9.96 -30.01 14.51
CA LYS A 30 10.59 -31.22 13.98
C LYS A 30 11.96 -30.89 13.39
N GLY A 31 12.97 -31.66 13.80
CA GLY A 31 14.35 -31.52 13.33
C GLY A 31 15.20 -30.53 14.13
N VAL A 32 14.62 -29.80 15.09
CA VAL A 32 15.38 -28.94 16.02
C VAL A 32 15.59 -29.70 17.32
N THR A 33 16.85 -29.94 17.69
CA THR A 33 17.18 -30.62 18.95
C THR A 33 17.18 -29.64 20.14
N ALA A 34 17.20 -30.17 21.36
CA ALA A 34 17.34 -29.33 22.56
C ALA A 34 18.67 -28.53 22.54
N THR A 35 19.75 -29.14 22.05
CA THR A 35 21.05 -28.47 21.89
C THR A 35 20.99 -27.33 20.88
N ASP A 36 20.29 -27.50 19.75
CA ASP A 36 20.09 -26.42 18.78
C ASP A 36 19.31 -25.25 19.38
N ALA A 37 18.27 -25.53 20.19
CA ALA A 37 17.52 -24.50 20.88
C ALA A 37 18.39 -23.72 21.88
N THR A 38 19.32 -24.39 22.59
CA THR A 38 20.30 -23.71 23.44
C THR A 38 21.20 -22.78 22.62
N HIS A 39 21.72 -23.24 21.48
CA HIS A 39 22.54 -22.39 20.62
C HIS A 39 21.78 -21.17 20.07
N LEU A 40 20.49 -21.33 19.74
CA LEU A 40 19.64 -20.23 19.27
C LEU A 40 19.36 -19.20 20.37
N ASP A 41 19.16 -19.64 21.61
CA ASP A 41 19.05 -18.74 22.76
C ASP A 41 20.37 -18.00 23.01
N ASP A 42 21.48 -18.73 23.11
CA ASP A 42 22.80 -18.16 23.38
C ASP A 42 23.24 -17.14 22.30
N ALA A 43 22.97 -17.43 21.03
CA ALA A 43 23.41 -16.59 19.92
C ALA A 43 22.47 -15.42 19.63
N PHE A 44 21.15 -15.64 19.73
CA PHE A 44 20.15 -14.71 19.21
C PHE A 44 19.03 -14.36 20.20
N GLY A 45 19.07 -14.89 21.43
CA GLY A 45 18.01 -14.74 22.44
C GLY A 45 16.69 -15.39 22.04
N ILE A 46 16.74 -16.40 21.15
CA ILE A 46 15.55 -17.07 20.63
C ILE A 46 15.21 -18.27 21.52
N LYS A 47 14.14 -18.14 22.32
CA LYS A 47 13.70 -19.18 23.25
C LYS A 47 12.52 -19.96 22.72
N THR A 48 11.57 -19.24 22.13
CA THR A 48 10.29 -19.79 21.67
C THR A 48 10.16 -19.78 20.15
N ILE A 49 9.17 -20.51 19.63
CA ILE A 49 8.80 -20.45 18.21
C ILE A 49 8.42 -19.01 17.81
N ARG A 50 7.73 -18.28 18.70
CA ARG A 50 7.38 -16.86 18.51
C ARG A 50 8.62 -15.98 18.41
N ASP A 51 9.61 -16.17 19.27
CA ASP A 51 10.87 -15.42 19.22
C ASP A 51 11.60 -15.68 17.90
N MET A 52 11.61 -16.95 17.44
CA MET A 52 12.26 -17.32 16.19
C MET A 52 11.58 -16.65 14.99
N GLY A 53 10.25 -16.67 14.95
CA GLY A 53 9.47 -16.06 13.88
C GLY A 53 9.55 -14.53 13.85
N ARG A 54 9.84 -13.89 14.98
CA ARG A 54 10.01 -12.42 15.10
C ARG A 54 11.47 -11.97 15.10
N ASN A 55 12.42 -12.89 15.06
CA ASN A 55 13.84 -12.54 15.09
C ASN A 55 14.24 -11.78 13.83
N ARG A 56 14.89 -10.63 14.00
CA ARG A 56 15.32 -9.76 12.88
C ARG A 56 16.11 -10.48 11.80
N PHE A 57 16.98 -11.43 12.13
CA PHE A 57 17.84 -12.09 11.15
C PHE A 57 17.07 -13.14 10.34
N PHE A 58 16.22 -13.92 10.99
CA PHE A 58 15.32 -14.87 10.31
C PHE A 58 14.33 -14.12 9.41
N HIS A 59 13.79 -13.02 9.92
CA HIS A 59 12.93 -12.14 9.14
C HIS A 59 13.68 -11.57 7.93
N SER A 60 14.88 -11.00 8.11
CA SER A 60 15.72 -10.52 7.00
C SER A 60 16.03 -11.60 5.96
N ALA A 61 16.37 -12.82 6.38
CA ALA A 61 16.62 -13.94 5.46
C ALA A 61 15.36 -14.30 4.65
N TYR A 62 14.19 -14.34 5.30
CA TYR A 62 12.92 -14.58 4.62
C TYR A 62 12.57 -13.44 3.65
N GLN A 63 12.83 -12.18 4.02
CA GLN A 63 12.61 -11.03 3.13
C GLN A 63 13.54 -11.07 1.91
N ILE A 64 14.80 -11.46 2.09
CA ILE A 64 15.73 -11.66 0.97
C ILE A 64 15.21 -12.76 0.03
N LEU A 65 14.70 -13.87 0.58
CA LEU A 65 14.08 -14.91 -0.24
C LEU A 65 12.83 -14.40 -0.98
N ARG A 66 11.98 -13.62 -0.31
CA ARG A 66 10.82 -12.98 -0.94
C ARG A 66 11.22 -12.02 -2.05
N SER A 67 12.36 -11.33 -1.93
CA SER A 67 12.83 -10.36 -2.92
C SER A 67 13.05 -10.95 -4.32
N GLU A 68 13.26 -12.26 -4.43
CA GLU A 68 13.28 -12.97 -5.72
C GLU A 68 11.94 -12.82 -6.45
N ASN A 69 10.82 -12.95 -5.72
CA ASN A 69 9.48 -12.81 -6.25
C ASN A 69 9.04 -11.35 -6.38
N ASP A 70 9.55 -10.46 -5.52
CA ASP A 70 9.24 -9.01 -5.54
C ASP A 70 9.68 -8.33 -6.85
N GLN A 71 10.46 -8.98 -7.69
CA GLN A 71 10.75 -8.48 -9.04
C GLN A 71 9.57 -8.68 -10.01
N SER A 72 8.67 -9.62 -9.72
CA SER A 72 7.62 -10.07 -10.64
C SER A 72 6.19 -9.75 -10.18
N PHE A 73 5.92 -9.77 -8.87
CA PHE A 73 4.62 -9.43 -8.28
C PHE A 73 4.79 -8.90 -6.84
N ASP A 74 3.76 -8.31 -6.28
CA ASP A 74 3.69 -7.92 -4.87
C ASP A 74 3.17 -9.09 -4.01
N PRO A 75 3.97 -9.65 -3.10
CA PRO A 75 3.58 -10.81 -2.30
C PRO A 75 2.61 -10.48 -1.15
N GLY A 76 2.23 -9.21 -0.99
CA GLY A 76 1.40 -8.74 0.11
C GLY A 76 2.20 -8.19 1.28
N PRO A 77 1.50 -7.65 2.29
CA PRO A 77 2.14 -7.06 3.46
C PRO A 77 3.02 -8.07 4.20
N PRO A 78 4.19 -7.64 4.70
CA PRO A 78 4.89 -8.34 5.78
C PRO A 78 4.03 -8.43 7.06
N LEU A 79 4.41 -9.31 7.99
CA LEU A 79 3.65 -9.57 9.23
C LEU A 79 3.40 -8.31 10.07
N GLU A 80 4.38 -7.42 10.14
CA GLU A 80 4.29 -6.14 10.83
C GLU A 80 3.22 -5.22 10.21
N TRP A 81 3.13 -5.20 8.89
CA TRP A 81 2.10 -4.45 8.16
C TRP A 81 0.73 -5.12 8.22
N GLU A 82 0.67 -6.45 8.24
CA GLU A 82 -0.59 -7.19 8.42
C GLU A 82 -1.27 -6.83 9.73
N ALA A 83 -0.51 -6.67 10.83
CA ALA A 83 -1.06 -6.29 12.12
C ALA A 83 -1.70 -4.88 12.08
N ILE A 84 -1.03 -3.91 11.44
CA ILE A 84 -1.56 -2.56 11.25
C ILE A 84 -2.77 -2.60 10.32
N PHE A 85 -2.74 -3.35 9.22
CA PHE A 85 -3.91 -3.44 8.33
C PHE A 85 -5.10 -4.14 8.97
N ALA A 86 -4.86 -5.14 9.82
CA ALA A 86 -5.89 -5.82 10.59
C ALA A 86 -6.50 -4.96 11.71
N SER A 87 -5.78 -3.94 12.21
CA SER A 87 -6.30 -3.02 13.23
C SER A 87 -7.24 -1.94 12.67
N ALA A 88 -7.50 -1.95 11.37
CA ALA A 88 -8.40 -1.00 10.71
C ALA A 88 -9.75 -0.89 11.44
N PRO A 89 -10.31 0.32 11.60
CA PRO A 89 -11.56 0.53 12.32
C PRO A 89 -12.76 0.18 11.43
N ILE A 90 -12.83 -1.06 10.94
CA ILE A 90 -13.83 -1.54 9.97
C ILE A 90 -15.24 -1.23 10.45
N SER A 91 -15.56 -1.56 11.71
CA SER A 91 -16.87 -1.29 12.29
C SER A 91 -17.25 0.19 12.31
N HIS A 92 -16.28 1.11 12.39
CA HIS A 92 -16.53 2.55 12.32
C HIS A 92 -17.00 2.95 10.91
N TYR A 93 -16.33 2.44 9.87
CA TYR A 93 -16.73 2.68 8.48
C TYR A 93 -18.10 2.07 8.15
N GLU A 94 -18.35 0.83 8.58
CA GLU A 94 -19.58 0.10 8.28
C GLU A 94 -20.81 0.74 8.94
N ASN A 95 -20.67 1.22 10.17
CA ASN A 95 -21.77 1.79 10.95
C ASN A 95 -21.81 3.31 10.92
N HIS A 96 -20.98 3.96 10.08
CA HIS A 96 -20.89 5.41 10.04
C HIS A 96 -22.24 6.03 9.65
N PRO A 97 -22.82 6.94 10.46
CA PRO A 97 -24.20 7.43 10.27
C PRO A 97 -24.41 8.18 8.94
N ALA A 98 -23.35 8.80 8.40
CA ALA A 98 -23.42 9.48 7.11
C ALA A 98 -23.57 8.52 5.91
N ALA A 99 -23.34 7.21 6.09
CA ALA A 99 -23.40 6.18 5.03
C ALA A 99 -22.59 6.54 3.76
N ARG A 100 -21.42 7.16 3.95
CA ARG A 100 -20.58 7.68 2.86
C ARG A 100 -19.53 6.70 2.35
N PHE A 101 -19.47 5.46 2.85
CA PHE A 101 -18.45 4.47 2.47
C PHE A 101 -19.05 3.27 1.76
N ARG A 102 -18.35 2.78 0.73
CA ARG A 102 -18.71 1.58 -0.04
C ARG A 102 -17.98 0.38 0.53
N ILE A 103 -18.61 -0.29 1.48
CA ILE A 103 -17.99 -1.34 2.30
C ILE A 103 -18.04 -2.74 1.68
N ASP A 104 -18.98 -3.00 0.76
CA ASP A 104 -19.34 -4.37 0.33
C ASP A 104 -18.21 -5.17 -0.34
N PHE A 105 -17.14 -4.51 -0.76
CA PHE A 105 -15.98 -5.16 -1.39
C PHE A 105 -14.70 -5.10 -0.54
N GLY A 106 -14.81 -4.68 0.72
CA GLY A 106 -13.68 -4.57 1.63
C GLY A 106 -12.76 -3.37 1.37
N PRO A 107 -11.78 -3.18 2.27
CA PRO A 107 -10.83 -2.07 2.19
C PRO A 107 -9.72 -2.33 1.16
N VAL A 108 -9.10 -1.25 0.69
CA VAL A 108 -7.84 -1.29 -0.08
C VAL A 108 -6.81 -0.44 0.64
N PHE A 109 -5.71 -1.06 1.04
CA PHE A 109 -4.75 -0.46 1.97
C PHE A 109 -3.64 0.34 1.28
N TYR A 110 -2.94 -0.26 0.31
CA TYR A 110 -1.72 0.33 -0.23
C TYR A 110 -1.42 -0.08 -1.68
N ARG A 111 -0.39 0.54 -2.28
CA ARG A 111 0.35 0.04 -3.45
C ARG A 111 1.81 0.45 -3.33
N GLY A 112 2.76 -0.43 -3.66
CA GLY A 112 4.19 -0.10 -3.65
C GLY A 112 4.94 -0.81 -2.52
N ARG A 113 5.98 -0.15 -1.99
CA ARG A 113 6.98 -0.77 -1.12
C ARG A 113 6.61 -0.70 0.36
N LEU A 114 6.61 -1.86 1.02
CA LEU A 114 6.46 -2.03 2.47
C LEU A 114 7.72 -2.65 3.10
N ASP A 115 8.86 -2.55 2.40
CA ASP A 115 10.14 -3.18 2.73
C ASP A 115 11.19 -2.17 3.23
N GLY A 116 10.77 -0.94 3.54
CA GLY A 116 11.66 0.14 3.99
C GLY A 116 12.39 0.87 2.85
N THR A 117 12.10 0.58 1.58
CA THR A 117 12.83 1.17 0.44
C THR A 117 12.15 2.37 -0.21
N ALA A 118 10.95 2.77 0.23
CA ALA A 118 10.25 3.89 -0.39
C ALA A 118 10.99 5.23 -0.17
N ARG A 119 11.07 6.06 -1.21
CA ARG A 119 11.56 7.44 -1.14
C ARG A 119 10.45 8.47 -1.32
N VAL A 120 9.36 8.08 -2.00
CA VAL A 120 8.20 8.94 -2.21
C VAL A 120 6.97 8.34 -1.54
N LEU A 121 6.35 9.10 -0.65
CA LEU A 121 5.03 8.79 -0.10
C LEU A 121 3.97 9.49 -0.97
N VAL A 122 3.07 8.71 -1.58
CA VAL A 122 1.90 9.26 -2.26
C VAL A 122 0.65 9.04 -1.42
N VAL A 123 -0.11 10.12 -1.18
CA VAL A 123 -1.40 10.04 -0.51
C VAL A 123 -2.52 10.39 -1.49
N GLY A 124 -3.43 9.45 -1.67
CA GLY A 124 -4.63 9.59 -2.47
C GLY A 124 -5.89 9.80 -1.65
N GLN A 125 -7.04 9.86 -2.33
CA GLN A 125 -8.33 10.04 -1.69
C GLN A 125 -8.91 8.71 -1.22
N ASP A 126 -9.31 7.86 -2.16
CA ASP A 126 -10.06 6.62 -1.91
C ASP A 126 -9.88 5.64 -3.10
N PRO A 127 -10.07 4.32 -2.88
CA PRO A 127 -10.03 3.34 -3.97
C PRO A 127 -11.28 3.40 -4.86
N SER A 128 -11.20 2.82 -6.06
CA SER A 128 -12.34 2.59 -6.94
C SER A 128 -12.37 1.13 -7.41
N THR A 129 -13.07 0.84 -8.50
CA THR A 129 -13.34 -0.54 -8.93
C THR A 129 -12.10 -1.31 -9.38
N ASP A 130 -11.12 -0.66 -10.03
CA ASP A 130 -9.89 -1.36 -10.43
C ASP A 130 -9.03 -1.70 -9.21
N GLU A 131 -9.01 -0.79 -8.22
CA GLU A 131 -8.30 -0.97 -6.94
C GLU A 131 -8.91 -2.09 -6.10
N ILE A 132 -10.24 -2.21 -6.08
CA ILE A 132 -10.96 -3.32 -5.43
C ILE A 132 -10.56 -4.66 -6.06
N LEU A 133 -10.52 -4.74 -7.39
CA LEU A 133 -10.21 -5.99 -8.11
C LEU A 133 -8.72 -6.36 -7.98
N GLY A 134 -7.84 -5.37 -7.98
CA GLY A 134 -6.40 -5.57 -7.82
C GLY A 134 -5.94 -5.64 -6.36
N GLN A 135 -6.80 -5.30 -5.40
CA GLN A 135 -6.49 -5.14 -3.98
C GLN A 135 -5.26 -4.26 -3.73
N ARG A 136 -5.08 -3.23 -4.56
CA ARG A 136 -3.97 -2.27 -4.51
C ARG A 136 -4.46 -0.89 -4.92
N ALA A 137 -3.98 0.15 -4.24
CA ALA A 137 -4.36 1.54 -4.51
C ALA A 137 -3.87 2.01 -5.89
N PHE A 138 -4.55 2.99 -6.53
CA PHE A 138 -4.10 3.59 -7.80
C PHE A 138 -3.69 2.57 -8.88
N VAL A 139 -4.56 1.66 -9.27
CA VAL A 139 -4.27 0.71 -10.36
C VAL A 139 -5.09 1.00 -11.62
N GLY A 140 -6.13 1.83 -11.52
CA GLY A 140 -6.90 2.28 -12.67
C GLY A 140 -6.21 3.37 -13.50
N SER A 141 -7.02 4.12 -14.26
CA SER A 141 -6.52 5.18 -15.16
C SER A 141 -5.72 6.28 -14.44
N SER A 142 -6.15 6.67 -13.24
CA SER A 142 -5.44 7.64 -12.40
C SER A 142 -4.08 7.10 -11.96
N GLY A 143 -4.03 5.82 -11.62
CA GLY A 143 -2.81 5.11 -11.27
C GLY A 143 -1.77 5.08 -12.38
N GLN A 144 -2.21 4.85 -13.61
CA GLN A 144 -1.32 4.82 -14.78
C GLN A 144 -0.76 6.22 -15.11
N ARG A 145 -1.54 7.29 -14.87
CA ARG A 145 -1.07 8.69 -15.00
C ARG A 145 -0.05 9.02 -13.91
N LEU A 146 -0.36 8.63 -12.67
CA LEU A 146 0.57 8.75 -11.54
C LEU A 146 1.87 7.99 -11.81
N GLN A 147 1.78 6.75 -12.32
CA GLN A 147 2.97 5.96 -12.62
C GLN A 147 3.88 6.68 -13.63
N ARG A 148 3.30 7.30 -14.65
CA ARG A 148 4.07 8.11 -15.59
C ARG A 148 4.73 9.31 -14.92
N TYR A 149 4.02 9.97 -14.00
CA TYR A 149 4.58 11.09 -13.23
C TYR A 149 5.76 10.66 -12.37
N LEU A 150 5.64 9.54 -11.65
CA LEU A 150 6.74 8.95 -10.88
C LEU A 150 7.93 8.61 -11.80
N ASN A 151 7.68 7.99 -12.95
CA ASN A 151 8.75 7.70 -13.90
C ASN A 151 9.47 8.99 -14.37
N LYS A 152 8.73 10.09 -14.61
CA LYS A 152 9.31 11.38 -15.04
C LYS A 152 10.25 12.02 -14.02
N ILE A 153 10.06 11.76 -12.74
CA ILE A 153 10.95 12.24 -11.67
C ILE A 153 12.06 11.22 -11.36
N GLY A 154 12.19 10.17 -12.17
CA GLY A 154 13.17 9.10 -12.01
C GLY A 154 12.79 8.04 -10.97
N ILE A 155 11.55 8.01 -10.48
CA ILE A 155 11.07 7.03 -9.50
C ILE A 155 10.25 5.94 -10.22
N HIS A 156 10.78 4.72 -10.26
CA HIS A 156 10.12 3.58 -10.90
C HIS A 156 9.56 2.57 -9.90
N ARG A 157 10.20 2.45 -8.73
CA ARG A 157 9.88 1.45 -7.71
C ARG A 157 9.86 2.02 -6.30
N SER A 158 10.71 3.00 -5.98
CA SER A 158 10.90 3.49 -4.61
C SER A 158 9.79 4.44 -4.14
N TYR A 159 8.57 3.93 -4.06
CA TYR A 159 7.41 4.66 -3.57
C TYR A 159 6.46 3.75 -2.77
N ILE A 160 5.65 4.38 -1.94
CA ILE A 160 4.51 3.78 -1.27
C ILE A 160 3.30 4.69 -1.46
N ILE A 161 2.15 4.09 -1.75
CA ILE A 161 0.88 4.78 -1.97
C ILE A 161 -0.12 4.31 -0.94
N VAL A 162 -0.73 5.24 -0.23
CA VAL A 162 -1.87 5.00 0.67
C VAL A 162 -2.98 6.01 0.37
N ASN A 163 -4.19 5.74 0.85
CA ASN A 163 -5.33 6.64 0.66
C ASN A 163 -5.73 7.32 1.97
N THR A 164 -6.43 8.45 1.84
CA THR A 164 -7.09 9.14 2.95
C THR A 164 -8.15 8.23 3.59
N PHE A 165 -8.85 7.46 2.76
CA PHE A 165 -9.83 6.45 3.16
C PHE A 165 -9.49 5.09 2.54
N ILE A 166 -9.60 4.03 3.34
CA ILE A 166 -9.41 2.65 2.88
C ILE A 166 -10.62 2.12 2.09
N TYR A 167 -11.76 2.82 2.13
CA TYR A 167 -12.96 2.51 1.38
C TYR A 167 -13.28 3.60 0.35
N SER A 168 -13.84 3.19 -0.78
CA SER A 168 -14.38 4.12 -1.78
C SER A 168 -15.52 4.95 -1.17
N ILE A 169 -15.58 6.25 -1.47
CA ILE A 169 -16.62 7.13 -0.93
C ILE A 169 -17.85 7.22 -1.87
N TYR A 170 -19.00 7.56 -1.28
CA TYR A 170 -20.17 8.03 -2.02
C TYR A 170 -20.08 9.55 -2.22
N GLY A 171 -20.24 9.99 -3.47
CA GLY A 171 -20.20 11.41 -3.81
C GLY A 171 -18.78 11.97 -3.91
N GLN A 172 -18.63 13.25 -3.59
CA GLN A 172 -17.35 13.96 -3.62
C GLN A 172 -16.82 14.17 -2.20
N PHE A 173 -15.54 14.56 -2.10
CA PHE A 173 -14.96 15.04 -0.85
C PHE A 173 -15.44 16.47 -0.54
N ASP A 174 -16.61 16.56 0.09
CA ASP A 174 -17.25 17.79 0.55
C ASP A 174 -16.89 18.12 2.01
N ASN A 175 -17.49 19.19 2.56
CA ASN A 175 -17.23 19.62 3.94
C ASN A 175 -17.62 18.55 4.99
N THR A 176 -18.61 17.70 4.70
CA THR A 176 -18.96 16.58 5.58
C THR A 176 -17.83 15.56 5.58
N MET A 177 -17.31 15.20 4.41
CA MET A 177 -16.18 14.27 4.30
C MET A 177 -14.88 14.84 4.91
N GLU A 178 -14.68 16.15 4.91
CA GLU A 178 -13.58 16.78 5.64
C GLU A 178 -13.64 16.50 7.12
N GLN A 179 -14.81 16.70 7.75
CA GLN A 179 -14.99 16.40 9.17
C GLN A 179 -14.80 14.91 9.45
N ILE A 180 -15.40 14.04 8.63
CA ILE A 180 -15.25 12.58 8.75
C ILE A 180 -13.77 12.16 8.65
N SER A 181 -12.98 12.78 7.76
CA SER A 181 -11.55 12.46 7.60
C SER A 181 -10.69 12.75 8.84
N LEU A 182 -11.20 13.55 9.78
CA LEU A 182 -10.55 13.95 11.03
C LEU A 182 -11.14 13.25 12.25
N GLU A 183 -12.16 12.41 12.09
CA GLU A 183 -12.69 11.60 13.18
C GLU A 183 -11.58 10.70 13.74
N PRO A 184 -11.43 10.57 15.07
CA PRO A 184 -10.31 9.86 15.68
C PRO A 184 -10.09 8.46 15.11
N ALA A 185 -11.15 7.67 14.92
CA ALA A 185 -11.04 6.33 14.36
C ALA A 185 -10.34 6.33 12.97
N ILE A 186 -10.73 7.21 12.06
CA ILE A 186 -10.17 7.29 10.70
C ILE A 186 -8.80 7.96 10.71
N ARG A 187 -8.68 9.09 11.41
CA ARG A 187 -7.46 9.90 11.47
C ARG A 187 -6.34 9.14 12.15
N ASP A 188 -6.58 8.58 13.32
CA ASP A 188 -5.52 7.96 14.14
C ASP A 188 -5.00 6.69 13.46
N TYR A 189 -5.90 5.89 12.88
CA TYR A 189 -5.54 4.74 12.07
C TYR A 189 -4.68 5.12 10.85
N ARG A 190 -5.11 6.13 10.09
CA ARG A 190 -4.32 6.63 8.95
C ARG A 190 -2.98 7.19 9.42
N ASN A 191 -2.95 7.93 10.51
CA ASN A 191 -1.73 8.52 11.03
C ASN A 191 -0.77 7.44 11.54
N GLU A 192 -1.25 6.34 12.13
CA GLU A 192 -0.40 5.19 12.48
C GLU A 192 0.30 4.63 11.24
N ILE A 193 -0.44 4.43 10.15
CA ILE A 193 0.16 4.00 8.86
C ILE A 193 1.21 5.02 8.39
N LEU A 194 0.88 6.31 8.39
CA LEU A 194 1.78 7.36 7.91
C LEU A 194 3.05 7.47 8.78
N ASP A 195 2.89 7.38 10.11
CA ASP A 195 3.96 7.40 11.09
C ASP A 195 4.91 6.21 10.88
N THR A 196 4.37 5.01 10.69
CA THR A 196 5.17 3.82 10.36
C THR A 196 5.92 3.99 9.04
N ILE A 197 5.26 4.51 7.99
CA ILE A 197 5.91 4.75 6.69
C ILE A 197 7.14 5.65 6.86
N VAL A 198 7.01 6.81 7.51
CA VAL A 198 8.15 7.74 7.63
C VAL A 198 9.20 7.30 8.63
N ALA A 199 8.84 6.44 9.59
CA ALA A 199 9.80 5.87 10.52
C ALA A 199 10.66 4.77 9.87
N GLU A 200 10.08 3.99 8.96
CA GLU A 200 10.73 2.79 8.39
C GLU A 200 11.36 3.02 7.01
N ASN A 201 11.09 4.16 6.36
CA ASN A 201 11.53 4.44 5.01
C ASN A 201 12.32 5.76 4.93
N PRO A 202 13.30 5.87 4.01
CA PRO A 202 13.99 7.12 3.72
C PRO A 202 13.13 8.03 2.84
N ILE A 203 11.96 8.44 3.33
CA ILE A 203 11.05 9.32 2.56
C ILE A 203 11.71 10.69 2.37
N GLU A 204 11.73 11.16 1.13
CA GLU A 204 12.31 12.45 0.71
C GLU A 204 11.22 13.45 0.33
N ALA A 205 10.04 12.98 -0.11
CA ALA A 205 8.92 13.83 -0.47
C ALA A 205 7.55 13.16 -0.28
N ILE A 206 6.54 13.99 -0.02
CA ILE A 206 5.13 13.60 0.02
C ILE A 206 4.40 14.20 -1.18
N ILE A 207 3.64 13.39 -1.91
CA ILE A 207 2.80 13.82 -3.01
C ILE A 207 1.33 13.60 -2.64
N THR A 208 0.51 14.64 -2.75
CA THR A 208 -0.95 14.51 -2.56
C THR A 208 -1.69 14.73 -3.88
N PHE A 209 -2.80 14.02 -4.09
CA PHE A 209 -3.66 14.20 -5.27
C PHE A 209 -5.08 14.61 -4.90
N GLY A 210 -5.35 15.91 -5.02
CA GLY A 210 -6.65 16.50 -4.73
C GLY A 210 -6.85 16.91 -3.27
N ARG A 211 -8.07 17.36 -2.95
CA ARG A 211 -8.39 18.04 -1.68
C ARG A 211 -8.28 17.12 -0.46
N ALA A 212 -8.76 15.89 -0.55
CA ALA A 212 -8.77 14.95 0.58
C ALA A 212 -7.37 14.62 1.12
N PRO A 213 -6.41 14.16 0.30
CA PRO A 213 -5.07 13.88 0.81
C PRO A 213 -4.33 15.14 1.26
N ALA A 214 -4.53 16.28 0.59
CA ALA A 214 -3.97 17.55 1.07
C ALA A 214 -4.50 17.90 2.47
N HIS A 215 -5.81 17.79 2.68
CA HIS A 215 -6.44 18.01 3.97
C HIS A 215 -5.93 17.03 5.04
N ALA A 216 -5.79 15.75 4.69
CA ALA A 216 -5.25 14.73 5.60
C ALA A 216 -3.82 15.04 6.03
N ILE A 217 -2.93 15.39 5.09
CA ILE A 217 -1.53 15.71 5.36
C ILE A 217 -1.39 17.03 6.13
N THR A 218 -2.17 18.06 5.82
CA THR A 218 -2.18 19.31 6.60
C THR A 218 -2.56 19.09 8.07
N ASN A 219 -3.37 18.07 8.37
CA ASN A 219 -3.81 17.72 9.72
C ASN A 219 -3.03 16.55 10.33
N TRP A 220 -1.91 16.14 9.72
CA TRP A 220 -1.02 15.13 10.27
C TRP A 220 0.17 15.81 10.96
N ALA A 221 0.32 15.62 12.27
CA ALA A 221 1.31 16.33 13.06
C ALA A 221 2.76 15.90 12.79
N ASN A 222 2.96 14.69 12.27
CA ASN A 222 4.26 14.05 12.17
C ASN A 222 4.80 14.04 10.73
N THR A 223 4.66 15.14 10.00
CA THR A 223 5.19 15.24 8.63
C THR A 223 6.71 15.17 8.53
N GLN A 224 7.43 15.16 9.66
CA GLN A 224 8.91 15.16 9.72
C GLN A 224 9.54 16.33 8.92
N ASN A 225 8.81 17.43 8.72
CA ASN A 225 9.18 18.56 7.85
C ASN A 225 9.47 18.15 6.39
N LEU A 226 8.95 17.01 5.94
CA LEU A 226 9.10 16.55 4.57
C LEU A 226 8.44 17.55 3.60
N PRO A 227 9.03 17.81 2.42
CA PRO A 227 8.41 18.66 1.42
C PRO A 227 7.13 18.00 0.89
N VAL A 228 6.03 18.73 0.94
CA VAL A 228 4.71 18.29 0.49
C VAL A 228 4.34 18.96 -0.82
N PHE A 229 4.08 18.15 -1.85
CA PHE A 229 3.70 18.60 -3.18
C PHE A 229 2.24 18.27 -3.45
N ASN A 230 1.40 19.31 -3.46
CA ASN A 230 -0.04 19.16 -3.70
C ASN A 230 -0.34 19.25 -5.20
N LEU A 231 -0.73 18.14 -5.80
CA LEU A 231 -1.09 18.06 -7.22
C LEU A 231 -2.61 17.98 -7.38
N VAL A 232 -3.10 18.59 -8.46
CA VAL A 232 -4.49 18.40 -8.89
C VAL A 232 -4.72 16.92 -9.21
N HIS A 233 -5.89 16.40 -8.82
CA HIS A 233 -6.22 14.99 -8.96
C HIS A 233 -6.09 14.51 -10.43
N PRO A 234 -5.54 13.31 -10.72
CA PRO A 234 -5.25 12.88 -12.09
C PRO A 234 -6.48 12.78 -12.99
N ALA A 235 -7.68 12.60 -12.41
CA ALA A 235 -8.95 12.54 -13.13
C ALA A 235 -9.58 13.90 -13.45
N ALA A 236 -8.98 15.01 -12.98
CA ALA A 236 -9.46 16.36 -13.28
C ALA A 236 -9.23 16.75 -14.75
N ASP A 237 -9.85 17.86 -15.14
CA ASP A 237 -9.67 18.44 -16.48
C ASP A 237 -8.20 18.78 -16.75
N VAL A 238 -7.76 18.58 -18.00
CA VAL A 238 -6.35 18.80 -18.38
C VAL A 238 -5.93 20.27 -18.25
N ALA A 239 -6.87 21.21 -18.38
CA ALA A 239 -6.60 22.63 -18.24
C ALA A 239 -6.23 23.03 -16.80
N THR A 240 -6.61 22.22 -15.81
CA THR A 240 -6.21 22.41 -14.40
C THR A 240 -5.11 21.45 -13.97
N ALA A 241 -5.18 20.20 -14.41
CA ALA A 241 -4.22 19.18 -14.01
C ALA A 241 -2.82 19.41 -14.59
N PHE A 242 -2.70 19.72 -15.89
CA PHE A 242 -1.38 19.86 -16.51
C PHE A 242 -0.57 21.04 -15.98
N PRO A 243 -1.13 22.25 -15.81
CA PRO A 243 -0.38 23.35 -15.19
C PRO A 243 0.10 23.01 -13.79
N SER A 244 -0.76 22.40 -12.97
CA SER A 244 -0.40 21.95 -11.61
C SER A 244 0.75 20.95 -11.63
N TRP A 245 0.70 19.94 -12.50
CA TRP A 245 1.73 18.89 -12.56
C TRP A 245 3.04 19.44 -13.13
N ASN A 246 2.96 20.23 -14.20
CA ASN A 246 4.13 20.84 -14.83
C ASN A 246 4.89 21.76 -13.87
N ALA A 247 4.17 22.52 -13.04
CA ALA A 247 4.78 23.39 -12.04
C ALA A 247 5.57 22.63 -10.97
N GLN A 248 5.22 21.36 -10.71
CA GLN A 248 5.85 20.54 -9.67
C GLN A 248 6.93 19.58 -10.19
N LEU A 249 7.05 19.37 -11.52
CA LEU A 249 8.05 18.44 -12.08
C LEU A 249 9.49 18.77 -11.64
N GLN A 250 9.92 20.01 -11.85
CA GLN A 250 11.29 20.42 -11.48
C GLN A 250 11.50 20.47 -9.96
N PRO A 251 10.64 21.13 -9.15
CA PRO A 251 10.79 21.13 -7.69
C PRO A 251 10.87 19.73 -7.10
N LEU A 252 10.05 18.80 -7.59
CA LEU A 252 10.00 17.45 -7.06
C LEU A 252 11.21 16.61 -7.49
N THR A 253 11.70 16.78 -8.72
CA THR A 253 12.96 16.16 -9.18
C THR A 253 14.17 16.64 -8.37
N ASN A 254 14.14 17.90 -7.90
CA ASN A 254 15.21 18.42 -7.04
C ASN A 254 15.15 17.89 -5.60
N ALA A 255 13.95 17.50 -5.14
CA ALA A 255 13.73 17.05 -3.77
C ALA A 255 13.95 15.54 -3.59
N VAL A 256 13.92 14.76 -4.67
CA VAL A 256 13.91 13.29 -4.63
C VAL A 256 15.09 12.72 -5.40
N SER A 257 15.82 11.80 -4.79
CA SER A 257 16.87 11.01 -5.40
C SER A 257 16.26 9.94 -6.32
N PRO A 258 16.53 9.95 -7.64
CA PRO A 258 15.90 9.01 -8.56
C PRO A 258 16.40 7.57 -8.34
N ASP A 259 15.58 6.59 -8.73
CA ASP A 259 15.97 5.18 -8.87
C ASP A 259 16.95 5.02 -10.04
N ASP A 260 16.63 5.68 -11.16
CA ASP A 260 17.46 5.75 -12.36
C ASP A 260 17.45 7.19 -12.90
N PRO A 261 18.59 7.90 -12.84
CA PRO A 261 18.71 9.26 -13.38
C PRO A 261 18.33 9.38 -14.86
N ASN A 262 18.43 8.30 -15.64
CA ASN A 262 18.07 8.30 -17.07
C ASN A 262 16.55 8.33 -17.32
N LEU A 263 15.74 8.02 -16.31
CA LEU A 263 14.29 8.09 -16.41
C LEU A 263 13.75 9.52 -16.22
N VAL A 264 14.58 10.43 -15.68
CA VAL A 264 14.18 11.82 -15.45
C VAL A 264 13.79 12.50 -16.77
N ASP A 265 12.55 12.97 -16.85
CA ASP A 265 11.95 13.56 -18.04
C ASP A 265 11.07 14.75 -17.65
N LEU A 266 11.67 15.93 -17.72
CA LEU A 266 11.04 17.21 -17.42
C LEU A 266 10.17 17.76 -18.58
N THR A 267 9.94 16.97 -19.63
CA THR A 267 9.06 17.39 -20.74
C THR A 267 7.66 17.64 -20.20
N PRO A 268 7.09 18.86 -20.35
CA PRO A 268 5.79 19.20 -19.82
C PRO A 268 4.65 18.34 -20.40
N TYR A 269 3.63 18.10 -19.58
CA TYR A 269 2.34 17.56 -20.00
C TYR A 269 1.60 18.56 -20.90
N GLN A 270 1.03 18.05 -21.99
CA GLN A 270 0.28 18.82 -22.98
C GLN A 270 -0.71 17.96 -23.78
N GLY A 271 -1.77 18.56 -24.33
CA GLY A 271 -2.77 17.87 -25.14
C GLY A 271 -3.80 17.10 -24.30
N SER A 272 -3.87 15.77 -24.42
CA SER A 272 -4.85 14.96 -23.69
C SER A 272 -4.23 13.77 -22.96
N TRP A 273 -4.87 13.34 -21.87
CA TRP A 273 -4.51 12.13 -21.12
C TRP A 273 -4.52 10.83 -21.94
N ARG A 274 -5.07 10.83 -23.16
CA ARG A 274 -5.08 9.64 -24.03
C ARG A 274 -3.70 9.35 -24.63
N ARG A 275 -2.81 10.35 -24.70
CA ARG A 275 -1.46 10.19 -25.23
C ARG A 275 -0.68 9.15 -24.43
N ALA A 276 0.02 8.26 -25.13
CA ALA A 276 0.85 7.23 -24.50
C ALA A 276 1.94 7.87 -23.61
N ALA A 277 2.46 9.03 -23.99
CA ALA A 277 3.46 9.78 -23.21
C ALA A 277 3.01 10.21 -21.80
N HIS A 278 1.71 10.14 -21.48
CA HIS A 278 1.14 10.62 -20.21
C HIS A 278 0.63 9.49 -19.31
N LYS A 279 0.89 8.24 -19.69
CA LYS A 279 0.51 7.05 -18.93
C LYS A 279 1.65 6.04 -18.96
N ALA A 280 1.78 5.29 -17.89
CA ALA A 280 2.59 4.09 -17.84
C ALA A 280 1.73 2.98 -17.27
N ASP A 281 1.95 1.76 -17.73
CA ASP A 281 1.30 0.60 -17.12
C ASP A 281 1.76 0.47 -15.67
N ILE A 282 0.88 -0.04 -14.81
CA ILE A 282 1.25 -0.34 -13.43
C ILE A 282 2.32 -1.44 -13.46
N PRO A 283 3.47 -1.27 -12.78
CA PRO A 283 4.49 -2.30 -12.75
C PRO A 283 3.94 -3.61 -12.17
N ARG A 284 4.41 -4.76 -12.67
CA ARG A 284 3.88 -6.05 -12.21
C ARG A 284 4.22 -6.33 -10.75
N PHE A 285 5.40 -5.89 -10.30
CA PHE A 285 5.84 -5.94 -8.91
C PHE A 285 4.99 -5.10 -7.92
N ASP A 286 4.00 -4.34 -8.42
CA ASP A 286 3.04 -3.59 -7.60
C ASP A 286 1.69 -4.30 -7.46
N LEU A 287 1.50 -5.45 -8.13
CA LEU A 287 0.23 -6.15 -8.20
C LEU A 287 0.34 -7.58 -7.67
N PRO A 288 -0.77 -8.14 -7.13
CA PRO A 288 -0.75 -9.50 -6.58
C PRO A 288 -0.44 -10.56 -7.64
N PHE A 289 0.10 -11.67 -7.16
CA PHE A 289 0.23 -12.88 -7.98
C PHE A 289 -1.12 -13.31 -8.57
N GLY A 290 -1.12 -13.66 -9.87
CA GLY A 290 -2.28 -14.19 -10.56
C GLY A 290 -3.28 -13.16 -11.09
N ILE A 291 -3.07 -11.85 -10.87
CA ILE A 291 -3.88 -10.84 -11.53
C ILE A 291 -3.66 -10.91 -13.06
N PRO A 292 -4.70 -10.74 -13.91
CA PRO A 292 -4.52 -10.76 -15.35
C PRO A 292 -3.49 -9.72 -15.82
N VAL A 293 -2.66 -10.09 -16.80
CA VAL A 293 -1.57 -9.23 -17.31
C VAL A 293 -2.04 -7.87 -17.83
N TRP A 294 -3.30 -7.79 -18.28
CA TRP A 294 -3.89 -6.55 -18.77
C TRP A 294 -4.43 -5.64 -17.66
N HIS A 295 -4.62 -6.12 -16.44
CA HIS A 295 -5.10 -5.30 -15.33
C HIS A 295 -4.04 -4.25 -14.97
N GLY A 296 -4.44 -2.99 -14.82
CA GLY A 296 -3.51 -1.87 -14.66
C GLY A 296 -2.80 -1.44 -15.96
N THR A 297 -3.30 -1.86 -17.12
CA THR A 297 -2.86 -1.38 -18.43
C THR A 297 -4.02 -0.74 -19.19
N ASN A 298 -3.72 0.16 -20.13
CA ASN A 298 -4.71 0.69 -21.09
C ASN A 298 -5.95 1.35 -20.45
N GLY A 299 -5.76 2.00 -19.29
CA GLY A 299 -6.82 2.66 -18.52
C GLY A 299 -7.70 1.72 -17.71
N THR A 300 -8.86 2.23 -17.30
CA THR A 300 -9.82 1.54 -16.43
C THR A 300 -10.68 0.57 -17.23
N ARG A 301 -10.82 -0.66 -16.73
CA ARG A 301 -11.54 -1.76 -17.40
C ARG A 301 -12.66 -2.34 -16.54
N SER A 302 -12.84 -1.80 -15.35
CA SER A 302 -13.97 -2.09 -14.47
C SER A 302 -14.90 -0.90 -14.34
N LYS A 303 -16.16 -1.17 -14.00
CA LYS A 303 -17.14 -0.15 -13.60
C LYS A 303 -18.16 -0.77 -12.67
N ARG A 304 -18.79 0.06 -11.85
CA ARG A 304 -19.96 -0.34 -11.05
C ARG A 304 -21.12 -0.64 -12.00
N ASP A 305 -21.85 -1.71 -11.73
CA ASP A 305 -23.03 -2.05 -12.52
C ASP A 305 -24.10 -0.95 -12.34
N PRO A 306 -24.68 -0.39 -13.42
CA PRO A 306 -25.80 0.54 -13.28
C PRO A 306 -27.02 -0.03 -12.55
N ALA A 307 -27.25 -1.35 -12.62
CA ALA A 307 -28.36 -2.04 -11.95
C ALA A 307 -28.12 -2.18 -10.43
N ASP A 308 -26.86 -2.36 -10.03
CA ASP A 308 -26.46 -2.37 -8.61
C ASP A 308 -25.07 -1.75 -8.46
N ARG A 309 -25.05 -0.43 -8.19
CA ARG A 309 -23.79 0.30 -8.04
C ARG A 309 -23.08 -0.01 -6.73
N GLN A 310 -23.73 -0.68 -5.79
CA GLN A 310 -23.17 -0.97 -4.49
C GLN A 310 -22.45 -2.32 -4.50
N LYS A 311 -23.15 -3.37 -4.93
CA LYS A 311 -22.71 -4.77 -4.77
C LYS A 311 -22.21 -5.43 -6.04
N GLN A 312 -22.20 -4.73 -7.17
CA GLN A 312 -21.76 -5.30 -8.45
C GLN A 312 -20.71 -4.44 -9.15
N ILE A 313 -19.66 -5.12 -9.61
CA ILE A 313 -18.61 -4.56 -10.47
C ILE A 313 -18.57 -5.40 -11.75
N VAL A 314 -18.69 -4.73 -12.89
CA VAL A 314 -18.48 -5.34 -14.21
C VAL A 314 -17.02 -5.15 -14.58
N TRP A 315 -16.29 -6.25 -14.73
CA TRP A 315 -14.89 -6.27 -15.14
C TRP A 315 -14.75 -6.87 -16.54
N LYS A 316 -14.15 -6.12 -17.47
CA LYS A 316 -14.06 -6.53 -18.88
C LYS A 316 -12.62 -6.79 -19.28
N ALA A 317 -12.33 -8.01 -19.70
CA ALA A 317 -11.06 -8.38 -20.32
C ALA A 317 -10.80 -7.62 -21.64
N ILE A 318 -9.55 -7.68 -22.09
CA ILE A 318 -9.09 -7.14 -23.38
C ILE A 318 -9.25 -8.19 -24.47
#